data_AF-A0A478GLM0-F1
#
_entry.id   AF-A0A478GLM0-F1
#
_cell.length_a   1.000
_cell.length_b   1.000
_cell.length_c   1.000
_cell.angle_alpha   90.00
_cell.angle_beta   90.00
_cell.angle_gamma   90.00
#
_symmetry.space_group_name_H-M   'P 1'
#
loop_
_entity.id
_entity.type
_entity.pdbx_description
1 polymer ?
#
loop_
_entity_poly.entity_id
_entity_poly.type
_entity_poly.pdbx_seq_one_letter_code
_entity_poly.pdbx_strand_id
1 'polypeptide(L)' 'MPLPDTGFYTSYFDIHHVSWDGYIEVGGNRYSVPESLCGQLVSVGIYLDE' A
#
# COMPACT_ATOMS: atom_id res chain seq x y z
N MET A 1 -16.77 -20.31 25.33
CA MET A 1 -15.56 -19.45 25.32
C MET A 1 -15.81 -18.41 24.24
N PRO A 2 -15.94 -17.11 24.56
CA PRO A 2 -16.28 -16.11 23.56
C PRO A 2 -15.08 -15.90 22.63
N LEU A 3 -15.32 -15.81 21.33
CA LEU A 3 -14.30 -15.41 20.36
C LEU A 3 -13.94 -13.94 20.63
N PRO A 4 -12.66 -13.55 20.50
CA PRO A 4 -12.30 -12.14 20.60
C PRO A 4 -13.07 -11.35 19.53
N ASP A 5 -13.75 -10.28 19.95
CA ASP A 5 -14.58 -9.39 19.10
C ASP A 5 -13.77 -8.68 18.00
N THR A 6 -12.44 -8.70 18.12
CA THR A 6 -11.54 -8.07 17.16
C THR A 6 -11.28 -9.03 16.01
N GLY A 7 -12.00 -8.85 14.90
CA GLY A 7 -11.62 -9.45 13.63
C GLY A 7 -10.16 -9.10 13.31
N PHE A 8 -9.35 -10.11 12.99
CA PHE A 8 -7.97 -9.89 12.57
C PHE A 8 -7.99 -9.08 11.27
N TYR A 9 -7.74 -7.78 11.36
CA TYR A 9 -7.48 -6.95 10.19
C TYR A 9 -6.06 -7.22 9.73
N THR A 10 -5.85 -8.31 8.98
CA THR A 10 -4.58 -8.56 8.29
C THR A 10 -4.51 -7.67 7.07
N SER A 11 -4.41 -6.36 7.28
CA SER A 11 -3.98 -5.45 6.22
C SER A 11 -2.48 -5.33 6.28
N TYR A 12 -1.85 -5.66 5.16
CA TYR A 12 -0.42 -5.50 4.98
C TYR A 12 -0.18 -4.12 4.38
N PHE A 13 0.74 -3.37 4.97
CA PHE A 13 1.20 -2.11 4.39
C PHE A 13 2.67 -2.27 3.99
N ASP A 14 2.98 -1.95 2.74
CA ASP A 14 4.35 -1.87 2.25
C ASP A 14 4.78 -0.40 2.13
N ILE A 15 6.05 -0.09 2.35
CA ILE A 15 6.59 1.25 2.20
C ILE A 15 7.42 1.29 0.92
N HIS A 16 6.92 2.03 -0.06
CA HIS A 16 7.56 2.18 -1.35
C HIS A 16 8.02 3.62 -1.58
N HIS A 17 9.14 3.76 -2.29
CA HIS A 17 9.63 5.06 -2.76
C HIS A 17 8.98 5.40 -4.10
N VAL A 18 8.35 6.57 -4.17
CA VAL A 18 7.75 7.08 -5.41
C VAL A 18 8.85 7.59 -6.32
N SER A 19 8.86 7.11 -7.57
CA SER A 19 9.79 7.62 -8.58
C SER A 19 9.47 9.07 -8.94
N TRP A 20 10.50 9.84 -9.29
CA TRP A 20 10.35 11.26 -9.61
C TRP A 20 9.46 11.53 -10.84
N ASP A 21 9.23 10.53 -11.68
CA ASP A 21 8.26 10.60 -12.78
C ASP A 21 6.79 10.45 -12.35
N GLY A 22 6.52 10.27 -11.05
CA GLY A 22 5.16 10.21 -10.50
C GLY A 22 4.54 8.81 -10.52
N TYR A 23 5.37 7.78 -10.46
CA TYR A 23 4.91 6.40 -10.48
C TYR A 23 5.53 5.55 -9.37
N ILE A 24 4.82 4.50 -9.01
CA ILE A 24 5.21 3.51 -8.01
C ILE A 24 4.89 2.10 -8.51
N GLU A 25 5.76 1.15 -8.17
CA GLU A 25 5.58 -0.27 -8.53
C GLU A 25 5.13 -1.07 -7.31
N VAL A 26 3.95 -1.70 -7.39
CA VAL A 26 3.33 -2.46 -6.31
C VAL A 26 2.88 -3.80 -6.88
N GLY A 27 3.41 -4.91 -6.35
CA GLY A 27 3.02 -6.26 -6.78
C GLY A 27 3.21 -6.51 -8.29
N GLY A 28 4.20 -5.87 -8.92
CA GLY A 28 4.45 -5.96 -10.37
C GLY A 28 3.57 -5.06 -11.24
N ASN A 29 2.69 -4.25 -10.64
CA ASN A 29 1.86 -3.26 -11.34
C ASN A 29 2.39 -1.85 -11.09
N ARG A 30 2.28 -0.98 -12.10
CA ARG A 30 2.71 0.41 -12.01
C ARG A 30 1.51 1.33 -11.84
N TYR A 31 1.53 2.14 -10.79
CA TYR A 31 0.46 3.07 -10.45
C TYR A 31 0.96 4.51 -10.54
N SER A 32 0.11 5.40 -11.06
CA SER A 32 0.36 6.84 -11.04
C SER A 32 0.00 7.41 -9.67
N VAL A 33 0.82 8.30 -9.15
CA VAL A 33 0.57 9.01 -7.89
C VAL A 33 0.54 10.52 -8.09
N PRO A 34 -0.11 11.28 -7.17
CA PRO A 34 -0.08 12.74 -7.20
C PRO A 34 1.35 13.29 -7.19
N GLU A 35 1.58 14.37 -7.92
CA GLU A 35 2.90 15.03 -8.01
C GLU A 35 3.45 15.46 -6.64
N SER A 36 2.55 15.78 -5.71
CA SER A 36 2.90 16.11 -4.33
C SER A 36 3.60 14.98 -3.57
N LEU A 37 3.56 13.74 -4.07
CA LEU A 37 4.18 12.56 -3.48
C LEU A 37 5.41 12.08 -4.28
N CYS A 38 5.76 12.72 -5.40
CA CYS A 38 6.96 12.39 -6.18
C CYS A 38 8.22 12.45 -5.32
N GLY A 39 9.04 11.40 -5.37
CA GLY A 39 10.28 11.32 -4.58
C GLY A 39 10.07 11.07 -3.08
N GLN A 40 8.83 10.84 -2.61
CA GLN A 40 8.53 10.57 -1.21
C GLN A 40 8.32 9.07 -0.95
N LEU A 41 8.44 8.69 0.33
CA LEU A 41 8.05 7.37 0.80
C LEU A 41 6.55 7.36 1.07
N VAL A 42 5.84 6.41 0.49
CA VAL A 42 4.39 6.24 0.68
C VAL A 42 4.09 4.83 1.17
N SER A 43 3.07 4.74 2.03
CA SER A 43 2.56 3.45 2.49
C SER A 43 1.47 2.97 1.54
N VAL A 44 1.63 1.75 1.03
CA VAL A 44 0.69 1.10 0.12
C VAL A 44 -0.03 0.00 0.88
N GLY A 45 -1.36 0.07 0.94
CA GLY A 45 -2.18 -1.01 1.49
C GLY A 45 -2.32 -2.13 0.46
N ILE A 46 -1.81 -3.30 0.80
CA ILE A 46 -1.99 -4.53 0.01
C ILE A 46 -3.16 -5.29 0.62
N TYR A 47 -4.24 -5.36 -0.15
CA TYR A 47 -5.41 -6.16 0.16
C TYR A 47 -5.34 -7.44 -0.67
N LEU A 48 -5.64 -8.57 -0.05
CA LEU A 48 -5.85 -9.82 -0.77
C LEU A 48 -7.26 -9.74 -1.37
N ASP A 49 -7.35 -9.50 -2.67
CA ASP A 49 -8.55 -9.83 -3.45
C ASP A 49 -8.56 -11.37 -3.62
N GLU A 50 -9.72 -12.00 -3.39
CA GLU A 50 -9.90 -13.45 -3.16
C GLU A 50 -9.28 -14.38 -4.22
#